data_AF-V2V5K1-F1
#
_entry.id   AF-V2V5K1-F1
#
_cell.length_a   1.000
_cell.length_b   1.000
_cell.length_c   1.000
_cell.angle_alpha   90.00
_cell.angle_beta   90.00
_cell.angle_gamma   90.00
#
_symmetry.space_group_name_H-M   'P 1'
#
loop_
_entity.id
_entity.type
_entity.pdbx_description
1 polymer ?
#
loop_
_entity_poly.entity_id
_entity_poly.type
_entity_poly.pdbx_seq_one_letter_code
_entity_poly.pdbx_strand_id
1 'polypeptide(L)'
;MERINSVNARANVNGAGKKGFHDNADLSGQDATYINPSWCNHIQEEIAGVVEVHEPLDPNNKNQLKAALFALFATNENVQEVDSRLTAAITALASAIQPFLIKTGTMELWTNSVCPAGYLECNGNIYPISSYPNLFAVIGNTFGGDGVTTFAVPNMIDNFARGWDHIRAFGSFQKATSVFMGDPSVTAALLANLYNTSNDNPQTLMSGLNGEVTTIDPTNIVVLSSPAQAIDPVPAIDTTMSVRPRNLALMFIIKT
;
A
#
# COMPACT_ATOMS: atom_id res chain seq x y z
N MET A 1 -8.33 41.11 -43.15
CA MET A 1 -7.95 42.53 -43.04
C MET A 1 -7.34 43.13 -44.31
N GLU A 2 -8.01 44.15 -44.86
CA GLU A 2 -7.50 45.01 -45.94
C GLU A 2 -6.24 45.77 -45.47
N ARG A 3 -5.20 45.83 -46.31
CA ARG A 3 -4.04 46.69 -46.04
C ARG A 3 -4.33 48.11 -46.45
N ILE A 4 -3.69 49.08 -45.80
CA ILE A 4 -3.87 50.48 -46.16
C ILE A 4 -3.58 50.73 -47.65
N ASN A 5 -4.54 51.36 -48.30
CA ASN A 5 -4.55 51.59 -49.75
C ASN A 5 -4.80 53.06 -50.12
N SER A 6 -4.76 53.98 -49.15
CA SER A 6 -4.93 55.40 -49.41
C SER A 6 -3.88 55.93 -50.39
N VAL A 7 -4.24 57.02 -51.07
CA VAL A 7 -3.44 57.60 -52.17
C VAL A 7 -2.02 58.01 -51.74
N ASN A 8 -1.86 58.36 -50.46
CA ASN A 8 -0.61 58.76 -49.82
C ASN A 8 -0.07 57.68 -48.85
N ALA A 9 -0.53 56.44 -48.98
CA ALA A 9 0.05 55.31 -48.26
C ALA A 9 1.44 54.98 -48.81
N ARG A 10 2.43 54.94 -47.92
CA ARG A 10 3.83 54.81 -48.32
C ARG A 10 4.17 53.37 -48.69
N ALA A 11 4.79 53.17 -49.84
CA ALA A 11 5.20 51.84 -50.28
C ALA A 11 6.32 51.26 -49.39
N ASN A 12 6.29 49.94 -49.20
CA ASN A 12 7.34 49.13 -48.59
C ASN A 12 7.69 49.38 -47.11
N VAL A 13 6.90 50.17 -46.36
CA VAL A 13 7.14 50.41 -44.92
C VAL A 13 7.20 49.12 -44.11
N ASN A 14 6.36 48.14 -44.47
CA ASN A 14 6.26 46.85 -43.77
C ASN A 14 6.91 45.70 -44.54
N GLY A 15 7.80 46.00 -45.50
CA GLY A 15 8.43 45.04 -46.42
C GLY A 15 7.94 45.16 -47.86
N ALA A 16 8.60 44.45 -48.79
CA ALA A 16 8.35 44.57 -50.22
C ALA A 16 6.86 44.36 -50.60
N GLY A 17 6.30 45.32 -51.34
CA GLY A 17 4.88 45.37 -51.75
C GLY A 17 3.91 45.76 -50.64
N LYS A 18 4.38 46.07 -49.42
CA LYS A 18 3.49 46.34 -48.27
C LYS A 18 3.49 47.83 -47.92
N LYS A 19 2.37 48.49 -48.19
CA LYS A 19 2.17 49.90 -47.83
C LYS A 19 2.07 50.08 -46.30
N GLY A 20 2.36 51.28 -45.79
CA GLY A 20 2.23 51.63 -44.37
C GLY A 20 1.97 53.12 -44.12
N PHE A 21 1.73 53.46 -42.85
CA PHE A 21 1.45 54.81 -42.38
C PHE A 21 2.72 55.66 -42.27
N HIS A 22 2.58 56.97 -42.48
CA HIS A 22 3.64 57.95 -42.26
C HIS A 22 3.08 59.29 -41.78
N ASP A 23 3.83 59.97 -40.91
CA ASP A 23 3.56 61.29 -40.33
C ASP A 23 4.15 62.47 -41.11
N ASN A 24 4.66 62.23 -42.32
CA ASN A 24 5.39 63.19 -43.16
C ASN A 24 6.70 63.80 -42.59
N ALA A 25 7.31 63.25 -41.52
CA ALA A 25 8.51 63.84 -40.93
C ALA A 25 9.80 63.68 -41.77
N ASP A 26 9.79 62.80 -42.77
CA ASP A 26 11.01 62.27 -43.39
C ASP A 26 11.21 62.69 -44.86
N LEU A 27 10.18 63.21 -45.52
CA LEU A 27 10.20 63.66 -46.92
C LEU A 27 9.45 64.98 -47.04
N SER A 28 10.18 66.05 -47.40
CA SER A 28 9.58 67.38 -47.56
C SER A 28 8.60 67.42 -48.73
N GLY A 29 7.38 67.90 -48.50
CA GLY A 29 6.37 68.16 -49.54
C GLY A 29 5.42 67.01 -49.86
N GLN A 30 5.42 65.92 -49.09
CA GLN A 30 4.33 64.93 -49.13
C GLN A 30 3.31 65.22 -48.03
N ASP A 31 2.15 64.56 -48.06
CA ASP A 31 1.15 64.64 -47.00
C ASP A 31 1.19 63.36 -46.14
N ALA A 32 0.86 63.48 -44.85
CA ALA A 32 0.74 62.33 -43.95
C ALA A 32 -0.32 61.35 -44.45
N THR A 33 -0.10 60.04 -44.24
CA THR A 33 -0.98 58.99 -44.75
C THR A 33 -2.41 59.16 -44.26
N TYR A 34 -3.35 59.23 -45.20
CA TYR A 34 -4.78 59.35 -44.95
C TYR A 34 -5.34 58.01 -44.46
N ILE A 35 -6.10 58.06 -43.37
CA ILE A 35 -6.80 56.90 -42.82
C ILE A 35 -8.17 56.81 -43.50
N ASN A 36 -8.37 55.79 -44.34
CA ASN A 36 -9.62 55.56 -45.05
C ASN A 36 -10.71 55.06 -44.08
N PRO A 37 -11.92 55.64 -44.08
CA PRO A 37 -13.06 55.11 -43.33
C PRO A 37 -13.34 53.63 -43.59
N SER A 38 -13.18 53.15 -44.83
CA SER A 38 -13.34 51.72 -45.18
C SER A 38 -12.37 50.84 -44.40
N TRP A 39 -11.13 51.30 -44.25
CA TRP A 39 -10.12 50.58 -43.48
C TRP A 39 -10.48 50.54 -41.99
N CYS A 40 -10.93 51.66 -41.41
CA CYS A 40 -11.40 51.72 -40.02
C CYS A 40 -12.55 50.74 -39.77
N ASN A 41 -13.54 50.69 -40.68
CA ASN A 41 -14.66 49.76 -40.58
C ASN A 41 -14.18 48.31 -40.65
N HIS A 42 -13.23 47.98 -41.53
CA HIS A 42 -12.65 46.63 -41.57
C HIS A 42 -11.97 46.22 -40.26
N ILE A 43 -11.19 47.12 -39.63
CA ILE A 43 -10.58 46.84 -38.33
C ILE A 43 -11.65 46.63 -37.26
N GLN A 44 -12.67 47.50 -37.24
CA GLN A 44 -13.77 47.43 -36.29
C GLN A 44 -14.48 46.07 -36.38
N GLU A 45 -14.87 45.63 -37.57
CA GLU A 45 -15.61 44.37 -37.75
C GLU A 45 -14.78 43.13 -37.38
N GLU A 46 -13.47 43.13 -37.64
CA GLU A 46 -12.59 42.02 -37.22
C GLU A 46 -12.51 41.91 -35.69
N ILE A 47 -12.44 43.06 -34.99
CA ILE A 47 -12.44 43.10 -33.52
C ILE A 47 -13.83 42.73 -32.96
N ALA A 48 -14.89 43.26 -33.55
CA ALA A 48 -16.27 43.00 -33.16
C ALA A 48 -16.61 41.51 -33.31
N GLY A 49 -16.22 40.89 -34.43
CA GLY A 49 -16.43 39.46 -34.65
C GLY A 49 -15.74 38.58 -33.62
N VAL A 50 -14.55 38.95 -33.12
CA VAL A 50 -13.90 38.22 -32.01
C VAL A 50 -14.70 38.33 -30.72
N VAL A 51 -15.29 39.50 -30.44
CA VAL A 51 -16.11 39.71 -29.24
C VAL A 51 -17.43 38.96 -29.33
N GLU A 52 -18.11 39.02 -30.47
CA GLU A 52 -19.43 38.42 -30.69
C GLU A 52 -19.46 36.90 -30.55
N VAL A 53 -18.32 36.23 -30.79
CA VAL A 53 -18.15 34.79 -30.50
C VAL A 53 -18.30 34.50 -29.01
N HIS A 54 -17.93 35.44 -28.14
CA HIS A 54 -17.96 35.30 -26.69
C HIS A 54 -19.24 35.89 -26.08
N GLU A 55 -19.64 37.10 -26.48
CA GLU A 55 -20.78 37.83 -25.92
C GLU A 55 -21.29 38.93 -26.87
N PRO A 56 -22.56 39.39 -26.73
CA PRO A 56 -23.07 40.51 -27.52
C PRO A 56 -22.30 41.82 -27.29
N LEU A 57 -22.16 42.65 -28.33
CA LEU A 57 -21.50 43.95 -28.25
C LEU A 57 -22.24 44.92 -27.32
N ASP A 58 -21.52 45.48 -26.35
CA ASP A 58 -22.01 46.53 -25.44
C ASP A 58 -21.10 47.77 -25.55
N PRO A 59 -21.61 48.89 -26.09
CA PRO A 59 -20.82 50.12 -26.24
C PRO A 59 -20.36 50.73 -24.91
N ASN A 60 -20.93 50.32 -23.78
CA ASN A 60 -20.55 50.79 -22.46
C ASN A 60 -19.43 49.95 -21.82
N ASN A 61 -19.13 48.77 -22.35
CA ASN A 61 -18.14 47.85 -21.81
C ASN A 61 -16.84 47.87 -22.62
N LYS A 62 -15.77 48.43 -22.05
CA LYS A 62 -14.46 48.53 -22.71
C LYS A 62 -13.58 47.27 -22.53
N ASN A 63 -14.07 46.23 -21.87
CA ASN A 63 -13.31 45.02 -21.54
C ASN A 63 -13.69 43.79 -22.38
N GLN A 64 -14.65 43.89 -23.29
CA GLN A 64 -15.18 42.72 -24.00
C GLN A 64 -14.12 41.98 -24.82
N LEU A 65 -13.27 42.71 -25.57
CA LEU A 65 -12.18 42.09 -26.34
C LEU A 65 -11.20 41.33 -25.45
N LYS A 66 -10.88 41.90 -24.28
CA LYS A 66 -10.00 41.24 -23.31
C LYS A 66 -10.64 39.97 -22.77
N ALA A 67 -11.93 40.00 -22.44
CA ALA A 67 -12.66 38.83 -21.95
C ALA A 67 -12.74 37.72 -23.02
N ALA A 68 -13.10 38.09 -24.25
CA ALA A 68 -13.18 37.16 -25.38
C ALA A 68 -11.83 36.48 -25.67
N LEU A 69 -10.73 37.22 -25.68
CA LEU A 69 -9.39 36.66 -25.86
C LEU A 69 -9.02 35.71 -24.70
N PHE A 70 -9.28 36.09 -23.45
CA PHE A 70 -9.04 35.20 -22.31
C PHE A 70 -9.85 33.91 -22.39
N ALA A 71 -11.12 33.98 -22.78
CA ALA A 71 -11.95 32.81 -22.97
C ALA A 71 -11.40 31.89 -24.06
N LEU A 72 -11.01 32.44 -25.21
CA LEU A 72 -10.42 31.69 -26.32
C LEU A 72 -9.14 30.95 -25.93
N PHE A 73 -8.27 31.59 -25.15
CA PHE A 73 -7.04 30.97 -24.67
C PHE A 73 -7.27 30.02 -23.49
N ALA A 74 -8.35 30.19 -22.72
CA ALA A 74 -8.74 29.25 -21.67
C ALA A 74 -9.29 27.93 -22.24
N THR A 75 -9.92 27.97 -23.42
CA THR A 75 -10.44 26.79 -24.14
C THR A 75 -9.40 26.10 -25.02
N ASN A 76 -8.10 26.42 -24.86
CA ASN A 76 -7.06 25.78 -25.67
C ASN A 76 -6.95 24.30 -25.26
N GLU A 77 -7.63 23.43 -26.01
CA GLU A 77 -7.76 21.99 -25.73
C GLU A 77 -6.41 21.32 -25.49
N ASN A 78 -5.37 21.77 -26.20
CA ASN A 78 -3.99 21.28 -26.05
C ASN A 78 -3.46 21.39 -24.60
N VAL A 79 -3.82 22.44 -23.85
CA VAL A 79 -3.35 22.62 -22.47
C VAL A 79 -4.14 21.72 -21.52
N GLN A 80 -5.44 21.57 -21.75
CA GLN A 80 -6.28 20.66 -20.96
C GLN A 80 -5.92 19.19 -21.19
N GLU A 81 -5.57 18.81 -22.42
CA GLU A 81 -5.10 17.46 -22.73
C GLU A 81 -3.77 17.16 -22.03
N VAL A 82 -2.83 18.11 -22.02
CA VAL A 82 -1.56 17.96 -21.30
C VAL A 82 -1.80 17.78 -19.80
N ASP A 83 -2.69 18.57 -19.18
CA ASP A 83 -3.03 18.45 -17.75
C ASP A 83 -3.68 17.09 -17.42
N SER A 84 -4.61 16.64 -18.27
CA SER A 84 -5.25 15.33 -18.14
C SER A 84 -4.23 14.18 -18.26
N ARG A 85 -3.35 14.24 -19.26
CA ARG A 85 -2.30 13.24 -19.47
C ARG A 85 -1.28 13.23 -18.33
N LEU A 86 -0.90 14.40 -17.82
CA LEU A 86 0.02 14.52 -16.69
C LEU A 86 -0.60 13.93 -15.43
N THR A 87 -1.86 14.24 -15.14
CA THR A 87 -2.60 13.70 -14.00
C THR A 87 -2.69 12.17 -14.09
N ALA A 88 -3.07 11.64 -15.26
CA ALA A 88 -3.13 10.19 -15.48
C ALA A 88 -1.77 9.51 -15.29
N ALA A 89 -0.69 10.12 -15.79
CA ALA A 89 0.66 9.60 -15.64
C ALA A 89 1.13 9.59 -14.18
N ILE A 90 0.83 10.65 -13.41
CA ILE A 90 1.15 10.73 -11.97
C ILE A 90 0.40 9.64 -11.20
N THR A 91 -0.90 9.46 -11.45
CA THR A 91 -1.68 8.40 -10.79
C THR A 91 -1.15 7.01 -11.14
N ALA A 92 -0.84 6.76 -12.42
CA ALA A 92 -0.27 5.48 -12.85
C ALA A 92 1.10 5.22 -12.20
N LEU A 93 1.96 6.23 -12.12
CA LEU A 93 3.26 6.14 -11.46
C LEU A 93 3.12 5.88 -9.96
N ALA A 94 2.21 6.59 -9.27
CA ALA A 94 1.96 6.38 -7.86
C ALA A 94 1.53 4.92 -7.59
N SER A 95 0.56 4.40 -8.37
CA SER A 95 0.12 3.01 -8.29
C SER A 95 1.23 2.01 -8.61
N ALA A 96 2.10 2.32 -9.57
CA ALA A 96 3.23 1.47 -9.93
C ALA A 96 4.31 1.42 -8.83
N ILE A 97 4.50 2.51 -8.07
CA ILE A 97 5.50 2.58 -6.99
C ILE A 97 5.00 1.94 -5.69
N GLN A 98 3.69 1.96 -5.40
CA GLN A 98 3.12 1.36 -4.18
C GLN A 98 3.64 -0.05 -3.83
N PRO A 99 3.68 -1.04 -4.75
CA PRO A 99 4.18 -2.39 -4.44
C PRO A 99 5.68 -2.46 -4.17
N PHE A 100 6.45 -1.42 -4.52
CA PHE A 100 7.88 -1.34 -4.19
C PHE A 100 8.15 -0.78 -2.79
N LEU A 101 7.19 -0.08 -2.18
CA LEU A 101 7.36 0.44 -0.82
C LEU A 101 7.31 -0.69 0.20
N ILE A 102 6.34 -1.59 0.06
CA ILE A 102 6.18 -2.79 0.89
C ILE A 102 5.72 -3.92 -0.02
N LYS A 103 6.56 -4.94 -0.21
CA LYS A 103 6.22 -6.09 -1.05
C LYS A 103 5.05 -6.86 -0.43
N THR A 104 4.12 -7.30 -1.27
CA THR A 104 3.05 -8.24 -0.91
C THR A 104 3.63 -9.48 -0.21
N GLY A 105 2.96 -9.95 0.83
CA GLY A 105 3.44 -11.05 1.69
C GLY A 105 4.37 -10.62 2.82
N THR A 106 4.84 -9.37 2.86
CA THR A 106 5.55 -8.83 4.03
C THR A 106 4.61 -8.84 5.23
N MET A 107 5.08 -9.40 6.35
CA MET A 107 4.38 -9.34 7.64
C MET A 107 5.00 -8.26 8.52
N GLU A 108 4.15 -7.53 9.24
CA GLU A 108 4.55 -6.47 10.16
C GLU A 108 3.72 -6.47 11.44
N LEU A 109 4.24 -5.81 12.48
CA LEU A 109 3.54 -5.56 13.73
C LEU A 109 2.72 -4.27 13.59
N TRP A 110 1.48 -4.32 14.06
CA TRP A 110 0.52 -3.23 13.99
C TRP A 110 0.02 -2.85 15.39
N THR A 111 -0.04 -1.55 15.65
CA THR A 111 -0.30 -0.98 16.98
C THR A 111 -1.77 -0.69 17.27
N ASN A 112 -2.66 -0.92 16.31
CA ASN A 112 -4.10 -0.67 16.45
C ASN A 112 -4.89 -2.00 16.43
N SER A 113 -6.09 -2.00 17.00
CA SER A 113 -7.00 -3.15 17.02
C SER A 113 -7.77 -3.37 15.71
N VAL A 114 -7.62 -2.47 14.74
CA VAL A 114 -8.26 -2.54 13.43
C VAL A 114 -7.20 -2.69 12.35
N CYS A 115 -7.38 -3.69 11.48
CA CYS A 115 -6.50 -3.93 10.34
C CYS A 115 -6.59 -2.79 9.32
N PRO A 116 -5.46 -2.21 8.89
CA PRO A 116 -5.47 -1.11 7.92
C PRO A 116 -5.83 -1.60 6.52
N ALA A 117 -6.32 -0.70 5.68
CA ALA A 117 -6.66 -1.02 4.29
C ALA A 117 -5.43 -1.51 3.50
N GLY A 118 -5.62 -2.54 2.67
CA GLY A 118 -4.55 -3.16 1.89
C GLY A 118 -3.68 -4.14 2.68
N TYR A 119 -4.17 -4.61 3.83
CA TYR A 119 -3.58 -5.65 4.66
C TYR A 119 -4.66 -6.63 5.12
N LEU A 120 -4.22 -7.81 5.54
CA LEU A 120 -5.03 -8.78 6.28
C LEU A 120 -4.40 -9.04 7.63
N GLU A 121 -5.22 -9.32 8.64
CA GLU A 121 -4.73 -9.79 9.94
C GLU A 121 -4.23 -11.23 9.81
N CYS A 122 -3.08 -11.53 10.42
CA CYS A 122 -2.55 -12.89 10.50
C CYS A 122 -3.25 -13.70 11.60
N ASN A 123 -4.52 -14.03 11.40
CA ASN A 123 -5.38 -14.76 12.34
C ASN A 123 -5.74 -16.19 11.88
N GLY A 124 -5.12 -16.69 10.81
CA GLY A 124 -5.43 -18.02 10.26
C GLY A 124 -6.68 -18.10 9.39
N ASN A 125 -7.34 -16.98 9.09
CA ASN A 125 -8.53 -16.98 8.24
C ASN A 125 -8.25 -17.46 6.82
N ILE A 126 -9.26 -18.07 6.22
CA ILE A 126 -9.24 -18.54 4.83
C ILE A 126 -9.85 -17.47 3.94
N TYR A 127 -9.16 -17.15 2.84
CA TYR A 127 -9.57 -16.17 1.84
C TYR A 127 -9.63 -16.79 0.44
N PRO A 128 -10.51 -16.29 -0.44
CA PRO A 128 -10.55 -16.72 -1.83
C PRO A 128 -9.35 -16.17 -2.61
N ILE A 129 -8.74 -17.03 -3.44
CA ILE A 129 -7.58 -16.67 -4.28
C ILE A 129 -7.96 -15.57 -5.28
N SER A 130 -9.21 -15.55 -5.76
CA SER A 130 -9.71 -14.54 -6.68
C SER A 130 -9.69 -13.11 -6.11
N SER A 131 -9.79 -12.96 -4.78
CA SER A 131 -9.74 -11.64 -4.13
C SER A 131 -8.31 -11.17 -3.85
N TYR A 132 -7.37 -12.10 -3.65
CA TYR A 132 -5.98 -11.79 -3.28
C TYR A 132 -4.97 -12.64 -4.07
N PRO A 133 -4.95 -12.56 -5.42
CA PRO A 133 -4.14 -13.43 -6.26
C PRO A 133 -2.63 -13.19 -6.06
N ASN A 134 -2.23 -11.94 -5.82
CA ASN A 134 -0.82 -11.58 -5.59
C ASN A 134 -0.31 -12.14 -4.26
N LEU A 135 -1.12 -12.09 -3.20
CA LEU A 135 -0.76 -12.66 -1.91
C LEU A 135 -0.63 -14.18 -2.00
N PHE A 136 -1.57 -14.85 -2.66
CA PHE A 136 -1.48 -16.30 -2.91
C PHE A 136 -0.23 -16.67 -3.71
N ALA A 137 0.14 -15.88 -4.73
CA ALA A 137 1.35 -16.12 -5.50
C ALA A 137 2.63 -16.10 -4.65
N VAL A 138 2.62 -15.40 -3.51
CA VAL A 138 3.76 -15.31 -2.58
C VAL A 138 3.73 -16.41 -1.53
N ILE A 139 2.61 -16.65 -0.84
CA ILE A 139 2.56 -17.56 0.32
C ILE A 139 1.99 -18.95 0.01
N GLY A 140 1.34 -19.12 -1.14
CA GLY A 140 0.66 -20.34 -1.55
C GLY A 140 -0.42 -20.75 -0.55
N ASN A 141 -0.58 -22.07 -0.37
CA ASN A 141 -1.46 -22.67 0.64
C ASN A 141 -0.70 -23.15 1.89
N THR A 142 0.49 -22.61 2.14
CA THR A 142 1.39 -23.04 3.24
C THR A 142 0.69 -23.07 4.59
N PHE A 143 -0.21 -22.11 4.85
CA PHE A 143 -0.91 -21.94 6.12
C PHE A 143 -2.32 -22.56 6.13
N GLY A 144 -2.73 -23.22 5.04
CA GLY A 144 -4.05 -23.82 4.89
C GLY A 144 -4.81 -23.36 3.64
N GLY A 145 -6.08 -23.76 3.55
CA GLY A 145 -6.90 -23.64 2.34
C GLY A 145 -6.70 -24.82 1.38
N ASP A 146 -7.48 -24.87 0.31
CA ASP A 146 -7.43 -25.94 -0.68
C ASP A 146 -6.33 -25.75 -1.75
N GLY A 147 -5.74 -24.55 -1.85
CA GLY A 147 -4.74 -24.19 -2.85
C GLY A 147 -5.27 -24.11 -4.28
N VAL A 148 -6.59 -24.19 -4.48
CA VAL A 148 -7.25 -24.14 -5.79
C VAL A 148 -8.22 -22.97 -5.86
N THR A 149 -9.06 -22.80 -4.85
CA THR A 149 -10.02 -21.71 -4.74
C THR A 149 -9.73 -20.79 -3.56
N THR A 150 -9.03 -21.30 -2.55
CA THR A 150 -8.81 -20.65 -1.26
C THR A 150 -7.39 -20.88 -0.74
N PHE A 151 -6.95 -19.97 0.12
CA PHE A 151 -5.71 -20.06 0.88
C PHE A 151 -5.91 -19.46 2.26
N ALA A 152 -5.08 -19.82 3.23
CA ALA A 152 -5.10 -19.20 4.55
C ALA A 152 -3.92 -18.25 4.75
N VAL A 153 -4.15 -17.19 5.53
CA VAL A 153 -3.07 -16.36 6.09
C VAL A 153 -2.44 -17.07 7.30
N PRO A 154 -1.21 -16.70 7.73
CA PRO A 154 -0.62 -17.23 8.95
C PRO A 154 -1.52 -16.98 10.18
N ASN A 155 -1.47 -17.87 11.17
CA ASN A 155 -2.09 -17.63 12.48
C ASN A 155 -1.02 -17.23 13.50
N MET A 156 -0.96 -15.95 13.84
CA MET A 156 -0.01 -15.36 14.77
C MET A 156 -0.65 -14.98 16.11
N ILE A 157 -1.94 -15.27 16.31
CA ILE A 157 -2.62 -15.02 17.58
C ILE A 157 -1.96 -15.88 18.65
N ASP A 158 -1.49 -15.25 19.74
CA ASP A 158 -0.76 -15.87 20.85
C ASP A 158 0.54 -16.61 20.46
N ASN A 159 1.04 -16.42 19.24
CA ASN A 159 2.24 -17.08 18.75
C ASN A 159 3.41 -16.09 18.62
N PHE A 160 4.61 -16.60 18.87
CA PHE A 160 5.85 -15.86 18.62
C PHE A 160 6.49 -16.35 17.32
N ALA A 161 6.96 -15.39 16.51
CA ALA A 161 7.76 -15.72 15.34
C ALA A 161 9.11 -16.33 15.76
N ARG A 162 9.56 -17.32 15.00
CA ARG A 162 10.89 -17.93 15.11
C ARG A 162 11.54 -17.92 13.74
N GLY A 163 12.86 -17.75 13.70
CA GLY A 163 13.64 -17.98 12.48
C GLY A 163 13.51 -19.42 11.98
N TRP A 164 13.41 -19.58 10.67
CA TRP A 164 13.39 -20.89 10.03
C TRP A 164 14.81 -21.47 9.99
N ASP A 165 14.98 -22.66 10.56
CA ASP A 165 16.26 -23.37 10.64
C ASP A 165 16.58 -24.21 9.39
N HIS A 166 15.69 -24.20 8.38
CA HIS A 166 15.79 -25.00 7.15
C HIS A 166 15.76 -26.53 7.36
N ILE A 167 15.46 -26.99 8.57
CA ILE A 167 15.34 -28.41 8.90
C ILE A 167 13.87 -28.78 9.07
N ARG A 168 13.11 -27.93 9.77
CA ARG A 168 11.67 -28.10 9.95
C ARG A 168 10.91 -27.64 8.71
N ALA A 169 9.69 -28.15 8.53
CA ALA A 169 8.81 -27.67 7.48
C ALA A 169 8.53 -26.16 7.65
N PHE A 170 8.65 -25.38 6.58
CA PHE A 170 8.35 -23.95 6.61
C PHE A 170 6.87 -23.73 6.96
N GLY A 171 6.59 -22.74 7.81
CA GLY A 171 5.23 -22.46 8.30
C GLY A 171 4.70 -23.45 9.35
N SER A 172 5.49 -24.43 9.78
CA SER A 172 5.08 -25.38 10.84
C SER A 172 5.15 -24.77 12.24
N PHE A 173 4.22 -25.18 13.10
CA PHE A 173 4.20 -24.81 14.52
C PHE A 173 5.03 -25.80 15.36
N GLN A 174 5.76 -25.28 16.34
CA GLN A 174 6.29 -26.11 17.42
C GLN A 174 5.27 -26.16 18.56
N LYS A 175 4.91 -27.37 19.01
CA LYS A 175 4.12 -27.56 20.23
C LYS A 175 4.82 -26.93 21.43
N ALA A 176 4.06 -26.33 22.34
CA ALA A 176 4.60 -25.78 23.58
C ALA A 176 5.42 -26.85 24.31
N THR A 177 6.70 -26.58 24.56
CA THR A 177 7.61 -27.49 25.28
C THR A 177 7.82 -26.93 26.69
N SER A 178 7.63 -27.76 27.71
CA SER A 178 8.04 -27.41 29.08
C SER A 178 9.57 -27.42 29.15
N VAL A 179 10.18 -26.23 29.28
CA VAL A 179 11.60 -26.12 29.58
C VAL A 179 11.75 -26.35 31.09
N PHE A 180 12.09 -27.58 31.48
CA PHE A 180 12.44 -27.86 32.87
C PHE A 180 13.79 -27.21 33.18
N MET A 181 13.81 -26.19 34.02
CA MET A 181 15.05 -25.65 34.60
C MET A 181 15.38 -26.48 35.84
N GLY A 182 15.95 -27.66 35.64
CA GLY A 182 16.54 -28.49 36.70
C GLY A 182 18.07 -28.36 36.68
N ASP A 183 18.71 -28.68 37.81
CA ASP A 183 20.17 -28.82 37.88
C ASP A 183 20.63 -29.94 36.93
N PRO A 184 21.44 -29.66 35.88
CA PRO A 184 21.93 -30.68 34.94
C PRO A 184 22.86 -31.71 35.59
N SER A 185 23.24 -31.50 36.86
CA SER A 185 24.19 -32.31 37.62
C SER A 185 23.53 -33.24 38.63
N VAL A 186 22.25 -33.01 38.97
CA VAL A 186 21.48 -33.88 39.88
C VAL A 186 20.52 -34.71 39.05
N THR A 187 20.96 -35.92 38.70
CA THR A 187 20.09 -36.98 38.18
C THR A 187 19.22 -37.53 39.31
N ALA A 188 18.33 -36.70 39.89
CA ALA A 188 17.21 -37.24 40.63
C ALA A 188 16.24 -37.81 39.58
N ALA A 189 16.44 -39.08 39.23
CA ALA A 189 15.45 -39.85 38.50
C ALA A 189 14.19 -39.90 39.36
N LEU A 190 13.26 -38.98 39.13
CA LEU A 190 11.87 -39.23 39.48
C LEU A 190 11.37 -40.29 38.49
N LEU A 191 11.68 -41.56 38.79
CA LEU A 191 10.88 -42.65 38.28
C LEU A 191 9.48 -42.46 38.87
N ALA A 192 8.58 -41.84 38.12
CA ALA A 192 7.18 -42.18 38.25
C ALA A 192 7.05 -43.63 37.74
N ASN A 193 7.34 -44.60 38.59
CA ASN A 193 7.06 -46.00 38.28
C ASN A 193 5.54 -46.17 38.27
N LEU A 194 5.02 -46.52 37.11
CA LEU A 194 3.59 -46.64 36.86
C LEU A 194 3.36 -48.00 36.24
N TYR A 195 2.97 -48.95 37.08
CA TYR A 195 2.54 -50.26 36.64
C TYR A 195 1.01 -50.26 36.52
N ASN A 196 0.48 -50.75 35.40
CA ASN A 196 -0.94 -51.07 35.25
C ASN A 196 -1.10 -52.59 35.12
N THR A 197 -1.96 -53.20 35.93
CA THR A 197 -2.24 -54.64 36.00
C THR A 197 -3.36 -55.10 35.06
N SER A 198 -3.81 -54.25 34.12
CA SER A 198 -4.90 -54.59 33.19
C SER A 198 -4.37 -55.25 31.91
N ASN A 199 -4.35 -56.58 31.92
CA ASN A 199 -4.44 -57.52 30.79
C ASN A 199 -3.84 -57.04 29.44
N ASP A 200 -2.53 -57.26 29.27
CA ASP A 200 -1.79 -57.68 28.06
C ASP A 200 -2.24 -57.22 26.65
N ASN A 201 -2.90 -56.06 26.48
CA ASN A 201 -3.13 -55.48 25.15
C ASN A 201 -2.27 -54.21 24.92
N PRO A 202 -1.17 -54.30 24.14
CA PRO A 202 -0.28 -53.18 23.81
C PRO A 202 -0.95 -52.04 23.02
N GLN A 203 -2.04 -52.30 22.31
CA GLN A 203 -2.69 -51.32 21.40
C GLN A 203 -3.45 -50.23 22.17
N THR A 204 -4.03 -50.57 23.32
CA THR A 204 -4.74 -49.61 24.17
C THR A 204 -3.79 -48.64 24.86
N LEU A 205 -2.59 -49.11 25.20
CA LEU A 205 -1.51 -48.28 25.73
C LEU A 205 -1.03 -47.29 24.65
N MET A 206 -0.85 -47.72 23.40
CA MET A 206 -0.42 -46.82 22.32
C MET A 206 -1.47 -45.78 21.92
N SER A 207 -2.77 -46.10 22.01
CA SER A 207 -3.88 -45.18 21.65
C SER A 207 -4.17 -44.12 22.71
N GLY A 208 -4.06 -44.44 24.00
CA GLY A 208 -4.17 -43.44 25.09
C GLY A 208 -3.07 -42.39 25.03
N LEU A 209 -2.09 -42.64 24.15
CA LEU A 209 -0.93 -41.84 24.02
C LEU A 209 -0.90 -40.90 22.78
N ASN A 210 -2.00 -40.50 22.14
CA ASN A 210 -2.01 -39.62 20.92
C ASN A 210 -0.84 -39.86 19.92
N GLY A 211 -0.46 -41.12 19.72
CA GLY A 211 0.74 -41.53 18.97
C GLY A 211 2.09 -41.17 19.61
N GLU A 212 2.12 -40.26 20.58
CA GLU A 212 3.22 -39.96 21.51
C GLU A 212 2.70 -39.21 22.75
N VAL A 213 2.52 -39.89 23.88
CA VAL A 213 2.08 -39.31 25.17
C VAL A 213 2.56 -40.30 26.24
N THR A 214 2.62 -39.83 27.47
CA THR A 214 2.72 -40.62 28.69
C THR A 214 1.81 -39.96 29.72
N THR A 215 0.55 -40.41 29.81
CA THR A 215 -0.33 -40.09 30.94
C THR A 215 -1.15 -41.30 31.35
N ILE A 216 -1.42 -41.35 32.65
CA ILE A 216 -1.38 -42.54 33.49
C ILE A 216 -2.57 -42.46 34.46
N ASP A 217 -3.29 -43.56 34.60
CA ASP A 217 -4.47 -43.73 35.46
C ASP A 217 -4.05 -44.34 36.84
N PRO A 218 -4.54 -43.85 37.99
CA PRO A 218 -3.92 -44.04 39.30
C PRO A 218 -4.45 -45.22 40.15
N THR A 219 -5.12 -46.20 39.56
CA THR A 219 -5.82 -47.27 40.33
C THR A 219 -4.98 -48.52 40.68
N ASN A 220 -3.68 -48.63 40.29
CA ASN A 220 -2.88 -49.87 40.35
C ASN A 220 -1.43 -49.78 40.90
N ILE A 221 -1.11 -48.89 41.85
CA ILE A 221 0.27 -48.63 42.33
C ILE A 221 0.46 -49.04 43.82
N VAL A 222 1.54 -49.79 44.16
CA VAL A 222 1.96 -50.09 45.55
C VAL A 222 3.30 -49.41 45.86
N VAL A 223 3.36 -48.72 47.01
CA VAL A 223 4.55 -47.96 47.47
C VAL A 223 5.40 -48.83 48.40
N LEU A 224 6.62 -49.16 48.00
CA LEU A 224 7.64 -49.71 48.90
C LEU A 224 8.38 -48.55 49.56
N SER A 225 8.12 -48.31 50.86
CA SER A 225 8.94 -47.39 51.64
C SER A 225 10.23 -48.11 52.10
N SER A 226 11.39 -47.49 51.83
CA SER A 226 12.65 -47.79 52.51
C SER A 226 13.19 -46.50 53.15
N PRO A 227 13.89 -46.59 54.31
CA PRO A 227 14.08 -45.46 55.20
C PRO A 227 15.06 -44.43 54.63
N ALA A 228 14.66 -43.16 54.73
CA ALA A 228 15.48 -41.95 54.79
C ALA A 228 16.82 -41.98 54.04
N GLN A 229 16.81 -41.75 52.73
CA GLN A 229 17.86 -40.89 52.17
C GLN A 229 17.43 -39.46 52.43
N ALA A 230 18.22 -38.76 53.24
CA ALA A 230 18.06 -37.34 53.50
C ALA A 230 18.08 -36.60 52.15
N ILE A 231 16.90 -36.13 51.75
CA ILE A 231 16.82 -34.98 50.85
C ILE A 231 17.50 -33.87 51.64
N ASP A 232 18.64 -33.38 51.16
CA ASP A 232 19.19 -32.13 51.65
C ASP A 232 18.07 -31.09 51.60
N PRO A 233 17.54 -30.62 52.75
CA PRO A 233 16.55 -29.58 52.75
C PRO A 233 17.32 -28.30 52.52
N VAL A 234 17.74 -28.06 51.28
CA VAL A 234 18.05 -26.70 50.86
C VAL A 234 16.81 -25.90 51.22
N PRO A 235 16.92 -24.90 52.12
CA PRO A 235 15.79 -24.08 52.49
C PRO A 235 15.18 -23.54 51.19
N ALA A 236 13.85 -23.48 51.11
CA ALA A 236 13.10 -23.11 49.92
C ALA A 236 13.37 -21.67 49.43
N ILE A 237 14.59 -21.39 48.97
CA ILE A 237 15.02 -20.08 48.45
C ILE A 237 15.41 -20.14 46.95
N ASP A 238 15.56 -21.32 46.35
CA ASP A 238 15.77 -21.45 44.89
C ASP A 238 14.62 -22.23 44.22
N THR A 239 13.38 -21.83 44.51
CA THR A 239 12.29 -22.12 43.58
C THR A 239 12.64 -21.46 42.26
N THR A 240 12.89 -22.27 41.23
CA THR A 240 13.29 -21.84 39.88
C THR A 240 12.14 -21.08 39.22
N MET A 241 12.03 -19.78 39.54
CA MET A 241 11.05 -18.89 38.92
C MET A 241 11.53 -18.49 37.53
N SER A 242 11.03 -19.19 36.51
CA SER A 242 11.08 -18.71 35.13
C SER A 242 9.98 -17.66 34.95
N VAL A 243 10.34 -16.39 35.01
CA VAL A 243 9.43 -15.29 34.65
C VAL A 243 9.65 -15.00 33.17
N ARG A 244 8.61 -15.20 32.34
CA ARG A 244 8.64 -14.65 30.98
C ARG A 244 8.67 -13.12 31.08
N PRO A 245 9.52 -12.41 30.31
CA PRO A 245 9.44 -10.95 30.23
C PRO A 245 8.01 -10.50 29.92
N ARG A 246 7.61 -9.31 30.41
CA ARG A 246 6.30 -8.74 30.06
C ARG A 246 6.22 -8.58 28.53
N ASN A 247 5.17 -9.12 27.92
CA ASN A 247 4.89 -8.96 26.50
C ASN A 247 3.84 -7.87 26.26
N LEU A 248 3.93 -7.21 25.10
CA LEU A 248 2.91 -6.29 24.60
C LEU A 248 2.13 -7.02 23.50
N ALA A 249 0.81 -7.08 23.61
CA ALA A 249 -0.04 -7.65 22.58
C ALA A 249 -0.23 -6.64 21.44
N LEU A 250 0.34 -6.94 20.27
CA LEU A 250 0.19 -6.20 19.02
C LEU A 250 -0.37 -7.14 17.95
N MET A 251 -1.05 -6.58 16.96
CA MET A 251 -1.61 -7.36 15.86
C MET A 251 -0.56 -7.62 14.79
N PHE A 252 -0.50 -8.84 14.27
CA PHE A 252 0.30 -9.13 13.07
C PHE A 252 -0.56 -8.92 11.83
N ILE A 253 -0.04 -8.19 10.86
CA ILE A 253 -0.71 -7.97 9.57
C ILE A 253 0.20 -8.36 8.40
N ILE A 254 -0.39 -8.78 7.30
CA ILE A 254 0.28 -9.16 6.06
C ILE A 254 -0.20 -8.32 4.89
N LYS A 255 0.75 -7.81 4.10
CA LYS A 255 0.45 -6.98 2.93
C LYS A 255 -0.23 -7.81 1.84
N THR A 256 -1.41 -7.38 1.38
CA THR A 256 -2.18 -8.04 0.30
C THR A 256 -1.67 -7.74 -1.10
#